data_AF-A0A2V5XBG9-F1
#
_entry.id   AF-A0A2V5XBG9-F1
#
_cell.length_a   1.000
_cell.length_b   1.000
_cell.length_c   1.000
_cell.angle_alpha   90.00
_cell.angle_beta   90.00
_cell.angle_gamma   90.00
#
_symmetry.space_group_name_H-M   'P 1'
#
loop_
_entity.id
_entity.type
_entity.pdbx_description
1 polymer ?
#
loop_
_entity_poly.entity_id
_entity_poly.type
_entity_poly.pdbx_seq_one_letter_code
_entity_poly.pdbx_strand_id
1 'polypeptide(L)'
;MSIFLAQQQFHEIAPPVDYSFIPTWAIFLASFVGLCLVGLIVWFFTQRRQPEQPPKLPREIGLEELELIAGEIETTNPYLFSIRVSDILRRYVTNQYALPVTRQTSVEFLTALAKSSPFSTNEKSLLEDFLNRCDLIKFARYEATSADSRLLLEEATRFVKGEQLALA
;
A
#
# COMPACT_ATOMS: atom_id res chain seq x y z
N MET A 1 -88.86 51.78 -24.79
CA MET A 1 -88.32 50.72 -23.91
C MET A 1 -87.95 49.54 -24.80
N SER A 2 -86.68 49.44 -25.17
CA SER A 2 -86.13 48.31 -25.93
C SER A 2 -84.61 48.47 -25.95
N ILE A 3 -83.94 47.76 -25.05
CA ILE A 3 -82.49 47.77 -24.92
C ILE A 3 -81.92 46.90 -26.04
N PHE A 4 -81.17 47.50 -26.95
CA PHE A 4 -80.38 46.81 -27.97
C PHE A 4 -79.24 46.06 -27.27
N LEU A 5 -79.36 44.73 -27.16
CA LEU A 5 -78.26 43.88 -26.71
C LEU A 5 -77.40 43.54 -27.93
N ALA A 6 -76.21 44.13 -27.99
CA ALA A 6 -75.17 43.74 -28.93
C ALA A 6 -74.86 42.24 -28.72
N GLN A 7 -75.13 41.43 -29.74
CA GLN A 7 -74.78 40.01 -29.75
C GLN A 7 -73.25 39.89 -29.85
N GLN A 8 -72.59 39.88 -28.69
CA GLN A 8 -71.15 39.63 -28.61
C GLN A 8 -70.91 38.14 -28.90
N GLN A 9 -70.34 37.88 -30.07
CA GLN A 9 -70.10 36.53 -30.59
C GLN A 9 -68.93 35.90 -29.81
N PHE A 10 -69.25 35.12 -28.78
CA PHE A 10 -68.27 34.39 -27.98
C PHE A 10 -67.60 33.33 -28.84
N HIS A 11 -66.28 33.42 -29.01
CA HIS A 11 -65.50 32.34 -29.59
C HIS A 11 -65.32 31.23 -28.55
N GLU A 12 -65.69 30.03 -28.94
CA GLU A 12 -65.54 28.82 -28.13
C GLU A 12 -64.05 28.56 -27.86
N ILE A 13 -63.68 28.52 -26.58
CA ILE A 13 -62.30 28.29 -26.16
C ILE A 13 -62.06 26.78 -26.23
N ALA A 14 -61.03 26.35 -26.96
CA ALA A 14 -60.66 24.94 -27.04
C ALA A 14 -60.43 24.36 -25.63
N PRO A 15 -60.82 23.08 -25.39
CA PRO A 15 -60.59 22.44 -24.10
C PRO A 15 -59.09 22.42 -23.75
N PRO A 16 -58.73 22.50 -22.45
CA PRO A 16 -57.34 22.50 -22.03
C PRO A 16 -56.66 21.23 -22.51
N VAL A 17 -55.65 21.40 -23.36
CA VAL A 17 -54.78 20.33 -23.81
C VAL A 17 -53.73 20.08 -22.72
N ASP A 18 -53.64 18.84 -22.25
CA ASP A 18 -52.63 18.42 -21.28
C ASP A 18 -51.24 18.47 -21.94
N TYR A 19 -50.46 19.50 -21.63
CA TYR A 19 -49.09 19.68 -22.14
C TYR A 19 -48.03 18.83 -21.43
N SER A 20 -48.42 17.91 -20.54
CA SER A 20 -47.47 17.09 -19.79
C SER A 20 -47.03 15.87 -20.60
N PHE A 21 -46.24 16.11 -21.65
CA PHE A 21 -45.68 15.07 -22.53
C PHE A 21 -44.78 14.06 -21.80
N ILE A 22 -44.32 14.40 -20.59
CA ILE A 22 -43.47 13.54 -19.77
C ILE A 22 -44.27 13.17 -18.51
N PRO A 23 -44.55 11.88 -18.28
CA PRO A 23 -45.25 11.48 -17.07
C PRO A 23 -44.34 11.68 -15.85
N THR A 24 -44.92 12.10 -14.72
CA THR A 24 -44.17 12.45 -13.51
C THR A 24 -43.27 11.32 -13.01
N TRP A 25 -43.68 10.06 -13.17
CA TRP A 25 -42.85 8.89 -12.84
C TRP A 25 -41.54 8.82 -13.65
N ALA A 26 -41.54 9.30 -14.89
CA ALA A 26 -40.34 9.32 -15.73
C ALA A 26 -39.32 10.36 -15.24
N ILE A 27 -39.79 11.45 -14.62
CA ILE A 27 -38.92 12.45 -13.97
C ILE A 27 -38.22 11.81 -12.76
N PHE A 28 -38.96 11.07 -11.93
CA PHE A 28 -38.37 10.36 -10.78
C PHE A 28 -37.37 9.28 -11.23
N LEU A 29 -37.70 8.53 -12.30
CA LEU A 29 -36.80 7.51 -12.85
C LEU A 29 -35.52 8.15 -13.42
N ALA A 30 -35.64 9.23 -14.19
CA ALA A 30 -34.50 9.97 -14.72
C ALA A 30 -33.61 10.54 -13.61
N SER A 31 -34.22 11.08 -12.55
CA SER A 31 -33.50 11.57 -11.37
C SER A 31 -32.76 10.45 -10.66
N PHE A 32 -33.38 9.28 -10.49
CA PHE A 32 -32.75 8.12 -9.84
C PHE A 32 -31.55 7.60 -10.65
N VAL A 33 -31.73 7.45 -11.97
CA VAL A 33 -30.65 7.02 -12.88
C VAL A 33 -29.50 8.03 -12.88
N GLY A 34 -29.80 9.34 -12.90
CA GLY A 34 -28.80 10.39 -12.80
C GLY A 34 -28.00 10.31 -11.50
N LEU A 35 -28.68 10.09 -10.36
CA LEU A 35 -28.04 9.95 -9.06
C LEU A 35 -27.12 8.70 -9.01
N CYS A 36 -27.60 7.57 -9.52
CA CYS A 36 -26.82 6.34 -9.61
C CYS A 36 -25.58 6.51 -10.50
N LEU A 37 -25.71 7.18 -11.65
CA LEU A 37 -24.58 7.48 -12.54
C LEU A 37 -23.55 8.37 -11.86
N VAL A 38 -23.98 9.44 -11.18
CA VAL A 38 -23.08 10.31 -10.41
C VAL A 38 -22.38 9.53 -9.30
N GLY A 39 -23.12 8.69 -8.56
CA GLY A 39 -22.55 7.83 -7.52
C GLY A 39 -21.50 6.86 -8.08
N LEU A 40 -21.76 6.24 -9.24
CA LEU A 40 -20.84 5.31 -9.89
C LEU A 40 -19.60 6.02 -10.43
N ILE A 41 -19.77 7.22 -11.01
CA ILE A 41 -18.67 8.08 -11.45
C ILE A 41 -17.80 8.47 -10.26
N VAL A 42 -18.41 8.97 -9.17
CA VAL A 42 -17.70 9.33 -7.94
C VAL A 42 -16.97 8.11 -7.39
N TRP A 43 -17.64 6.96 -7.25
CA TRP A 43 -17.05 5.72 -6.77
C TRP A 43 -15.86 5.26 -7.63
N PHE A 44 -16.00 5.30 -8.96
CA PHE A 44 -14.95 4.92 -9.89
C PHE A 44 -13.74 5.87 -9.79
N PHE A 45 -14.00 7.17 -9.68
CA PHE A 45 -12.93 8.16 -9.47
C PHE A 45 -12.31 8.04 -8.08
N THR A 46 -13.05 7.74 -7.01
CA THR A 46 -12.48 7.53 -5.67
C THR A 46 -11.70 6.22 -5.57
N GLN A 47 -12.15 5.15 -6.22
CA GLN A 47 -11.45 3.88 -6.27
C GLN A 47 -10.15 3.98 -7.07
N ARG A 48 -10.15 4.78 -8.15
CA ARG A 48 -8.92 5.13 -8.91
C ARG A 48 -8.07 6.20 -8.24
N ARG A 49 -8.62 6.90 -7.25
CA ARG A 49 -7.91 7.84 -6.37
C ARG A 49 -7.64 7.22 -5.01
N GLN A 50 -7.31 5.93 -4.95
CA GLN A 50 -6.33 5.56 -3.95
C GLN A 50 -5.11 6.43 -4.26
N PRO A 51 -4.76 7.40 -3.39
CA PRO A 51 -3.63 8.24 -3.66
C PRO A 51 -2.46 7.29 -3.83
N GLU A 52 -1.86 7.30 -5.02
CA GLU A 52 -0.49 6.87 -5.20
C GLU A 52 0.32 7.77 -4.26
N GLN A 53 0.42 7.35 -3.00
CA GLN A 53 1.49 7.81 -2.14
C GLN A 53 2.74 7.60 -2.99
N PRO A 54 3.63 8.62 -3.10
CA PRO A 54 4.87 8.45 -3.83
C PRO A 54 5.46 7.11 -3.41
N PRO A 55 5.85 6.22 -4.36
CA PRO A 55 6.23 4.87 -4.01
C PRO A 55 7.28 4.95 -2.92
N LYS A 56 6.91 4.57 -1.69
CA LYS A 56 7.81 4.62 -0.54
C LYS A 56 9.06 3.89 -0.96
N LEU A 57 10.22 4.52 -0.81
CA LEU A 57 11.48 3.90 -1.23
C LEU A 57 11.60 2.57 -0.48
N PRO A 58 12.06 1.47 -1.11
CA PRO A 58 12.22 0.18 -0.43
C PRO A 58 13.00 0.30 0.88
N ARG A 59 13.95 1.26 0.94
CA ARG A 59 14.68 1.66 2.14
C ARG A 59 13.78 2.19 3.26
N GLU A 60 12.87 3.10 2.96
CA GLU A 60 11.95 3.67 3.94
C GLU A 60 11.04 2.59 4.52
N ILE A 61 10.53 1.69 3.67
CA ILE A 61 9.72 0.54 4.11
C ILE A 61 10.54 -0.37 5.03
N GLY A 62 11.78 -0.68 4.66
CA GLY A 62 12.67 -1.51 5.48
C GLY A 62 12.96 -0.89 6.85
N LEU A 63 13.21 0.43 6.91
CA LEU A 63 13.44 1.14 8.18
C LEU A 63 12.18 1.18 9.04
N GLU A 64 11.02 1.46 8.45
CA GLU A 64 9.72 1.45 9.15
C GLU A 64 9.42 0.06 9.72
N GLU A 65 9.62 -1.01 8.94
CA GLU A 65 9.45 -2.39 9.42
C GLU A 65 10.43 -2.74 10.57
N LEU A 66 11.69 -2.31 10.49
CA LEU A 66 12.68 -2.52 11.55
C LEU A 66 12.33 -1.74 12.83
N GLU A 67 11.86 -0.49 12.71
CA GLU A 67 11.44 0.33 13.84
C GLU A 67 10.22 -0.27 14.56
N LEU A 68 9.27 -0.82 13.81
CA LEU A 68 8.09 -1.48 14.37
C LEU A 68 8.46 -2.68 15.25
N ILE A 69 9.37 -3.54 14.77
CA ILE A 69 9.79 -4.71 15.54
C ILE A 69 10.71 -4.34 16.71
N ALA A 70 11.34 -3.15 16.71
CA ALA A 70 12.23 -2.71 17.78
C ALA A 70 11.55 -2.69 19.15
N GLY A 71 10.26 -2.35 19.20
CA GLY A 71 9.47 -2.37 20.43
C GLY A 71 9.20 -3.77 20.98
N GLU A 72 9.41 -4.82 20.18
CA GLU A 72 9.07 -6.20 20.52
C GLU A 72 10.24 -6.99 21.12
N ILE A 73 11.46 -6.42 21.16
CA ILE A 73 12.71 -7.10 21.55
C ILE A 73 12.62 -7.81 22.91
N GLU A 74 12.06 -7.15 23.92
CA GLU A 74 11.97 -7.73 25.28
C GLU A 74 10.82 -8.74 25.43
N THR A 75 9.86 -8.70 24.52
CA THR A 75 8.62 -9.52 24.59
C THR A 75 8.67 -10.75 23.70
N THR A 76 9.49 -10.71 22.64
CA THR A 76 9.59 -11.76 21.63
C THR A 76 10.78 -12.65 21.91
N ASN A 77 10.61 -13.95 21.70
CA ASN A 77 11.72 -14.88 21.80
C ASN A 77 12.84 -14.49 20.81
N PRO A 78 14.11 -14.36 21.24
CA PRO A 78 15.23 -13.98 20.38
C PRO A 78 15.37 -14.81 19.10
N TYR A 79 15.00 -16.09 19.14
CA TYR A 79 14.92 -16.95 17.96
C TYR A 79 13.91 -16.42 16.93
N LEU A 80 12.67 -16.14 17.36
CA LEU A 80 11.62 -15.62 16.49
C LEU A 80 11.95 -14.21 15.99
N PHE A 81 12.58 -13.40 16.85
CA PHE A 81 13.06 -12.08 16.49
C PHE A 81 14.09 -12.15 15.34
N SER A 82 15.07 -13.06 15.44
CA SER A 82 16.08 -13.25 14.38
C SER A 82 15.46 -13.65 13.03
N ILE A 83 14.37 -14.42 13.02
CA ILE A 83 13.64 -14.78 11.80
C ILE A 83 12.97 -13.54 11.21
N ARG A 84 12.28 -12.74 12.03
CA ARG A 84 11.59 -11.52 11.59
C ARG A 84 12.56 -10.50 10.99
N VAL A 85 13.67 -10.19 11.68
CA VAL A 85 14.68 -9.24 11.17
C VAL A 85 15.27 -9.75 9.85
N SER A 86 15.58 -11.04 9.76
CA SER A 86 16.12 -11.66 8.55
C SER A 86 15.14 -11.58 7.37
N ASP A 87 13.84 -11.75 7.61
CA ASP A 87 12.81 -11.66 6.57
C ASP A 87 12.62 -10.22 6.07
N ILE A 88 12.64 -9.23 6.98
CA ILE A 88 12.57 -7.80 6.65
C ILE A 88 13.77 -7.41 5.78
N LEU A 89 14.98 -7.79 6.20
CA LEU A 89 16.20 -7.45 5.46
C LEU A 89 16.22 -8.11 4.07
N ARG A 90 15.83 -9.38 3.97
CA ARG A 90 15.71 -10.09 2.69
C ARG A 90 14.71 -9.40 1.77
N ARG A 91 13.56 -8.96 2.30
CA ARG A 91 12.53 -8.25 1.53
C ARG A 91 13.00 -6.88 1.05
N TYR A 92 13.67 -6.11 1.92
CA TYR A 92 14.30 -4.84 1.56
C TYR A 92 15.22 -5.03 0.35
N VAL A 93 16.16 -5.96 0.45
CA VAL A 93 17.15 -6.23 -0.60
C VAL A 93 16.47 -6.73 -1.88
N THR A 94 15.51 -7.65 -1.78
CA THR A 94 14.77 -8.15 -2.94
C THR A 94 14.01 -7.04 -3.66
N ASN A 95 13.35 -6.15 -2.93
CA ASN A 95 12.62 -5.03 -3.50
C ASN A 95 13.55 -3.95 -4.08
N GLN A 96 14.66 -3.66 -3.40
CA GLN A 96 15.64 -2.66 -3.82
C GLN A 96 16.34 -3.04 -5.13
N TYR A 97 16.61 -4.34 -5.34
CA TYR A 97 17.38 -4.84 -6.49
C TYR A 97 16.57 -5.73 -7.45
N ALA A 98 15.25 -5.74 -7.31
CA ALA A 98 14.33 -6.52 -8.14
C ALA A 98 14.71 -8.01 -8.26
N LEU A 99 15.13 -8.62 -7.15
CA LEU A 99 15.45 -10.05 -7.10
C LEU A 99 14.16 -10.90 -7.20
N PRO A 100 14.25 -12.15 -7.68
CA PRO A 100 13.12 -13.07 -7.62
C PRO A 100 12.74 -13.38 -6.15
N VAL A 101 11.51 -13.06 -5.76
CA VAL A 101 10.94 -13.45 -4.44
C VAL A 101 10.76 -14.97 -4.41
N THR A 102 11.79 -15.68 -3.99
CA THR A 102 11.81 -17.15 -3.94
C THR A 102 12.24 -17.64 -2.56
N ARG A 103 11.72 -18.79 -2.13
CA ARG A 103 12.18 -19.46 -0.90
C ARG A 103 13.57 -20.05 -1.15
N GLN A 104 14.58 -19.21 -1.01
CA GLN A 104 15.98 -19.56 -1.17
C GLN A 104 16.67 -19.64 0.19
N THR A 105 17.69 -20.46 0.29
CA THR A 105 18.59 -20.47 1.45
C THR A 105 19.39 -19.16 1.56
N SER A 106 20.06 -18.91 2.69
CA SER A 106 20.96 -17.75 2.85
C SER A 106 22.08 -17.74 1.80
N VAL A 107 22.65 -18.91 1.50
CA VAL A 107 23.72 -19.10 0.51
C VAL A 107 23.24 -18.81 -0.92
N GLU A 108 22.06 -19.34 -1.28
CA GLU A 108 21.47 -19.10 -2.60
C GLU A 108 21.13 -17.62 -2.80
N PHE A 109 20.64 -16.96 -1.75
CA PHE A 109 20.32 -15.53 -1.77
C PHE A 109 21.56 -14.66 -1.98
N LEU A 110 22.64 -14.92 -1.24
CA LEU A 110 23.93 -14.24 -1.42
C LEU A 110 24.52 -14.49 -2.82
N THR A 111 24.37 -15.71 -3.34
CA THR A 111 24.81 -16.05 -4.70
C THR A 111 23.99 -15.33 -5.77
N ALA A 112 22.67 -15.23 -5.60
CA ALA A 112 21.79 -14.48 -6.49
C ALA A 112 22.13 -12.98 -6.49
N LEU A 113 22.40 -12.43 -5.30
CA LEU A 113 22.86 -11.06 -5.11
C LEU A 113 24.19 -10.77 -5.78
N ALA A 114 25.15 -11.69 -5.66
CA ALA A 114 26.46 -11.54 -6.29
C ALA A 114 26.38 -11.40 -7.82
N LYS A 115 25.35 -11.99 -8.45
CA LYS A 115 25.14 -11.97 -9.91
C LYS A 115 24.35 -10.76 -10.42
N SER A 116 23.51 -10.15 -9.59
CA SER A 116 22.46 -9.22 -10.03
C SER A 116 22.56 -7.82 -9.42
N SER A 117 23.30 -7.66 -8.31
CA SER A 117 23.37 -6.40 -7.58
C SER A 117 24.72 -5.68 -7.76
N PRO A 118 24.72 -4.34 -7.91
CA PRO A 118 25.91 -3.50 -7.88
C PRO A 118 26.46 -3.27 -6.46
N PHE A 119 26.15 -4.14 -5.48
CA PHE A 119 26.70 -4.00 -4.13
C PHE A 119 28.23 -3.91 -4.15
N SER A 120 28.75 -2.99 -3.35
CA SER A 120 30.16 -2.96 -2.99
C SER A 120 30.55 -4.24 -2.25
N THR A 121 31.84 -4.60 -2.29
CA THR A 121 32.36 -5.76 -1.55
C THR A 121 32.03 -5.69 -0.06
N ASN A 122 32.01 -4.48 0.50
CA ASN A 122 31.71 -4.25 1.92
C ASN A 122 30.23 -4.52 2.26
N GLU A 123 29.29 -4.08 1.43
CA GLU A 123 27.86 -4.35 1.64
C GLU A 123 27.57 -5.85 1.55
N LYS A 124 28.23 -6.57 0.63
CA LYS A 124 28.11 -8.03 0.54
C LYS A 124 28.61 -8.72 1.81
N SER A 125 29.77 -8.33 2.31
CA SER A 125 30.34 -8.86 3.56
C SER A 125 29.42 -8.60 4.75
N LEU A 126 28.91 -7.37 4.89
CA LEU A 126 28.00 -7.02 5.99
C LEU A 126 26.72 -7.86 5.97
N LEU A 127 26.15 -8.08 4.79
CA LEU A 127 24.96 -8.90 4.63
C LEU A 127 25.23 -10.38 4.91
N GLU A 128 26.39 -10.88 4.47
CA GLU A 128 26.83 -12.25 4.74
C GLU A 128 27.04 -12.49 6.24
N ASP A 129 27.74 -11.59 6.93
CA ASP A 129 27.97 -11.66 8.37
C ASP A 129 26.66 -11.64 9.15
N PHE A 130 25.73 -10.77 8.76
CA PHE A 130 24.39 -10.70 9.35
C PHE A 130 23.62 -12.02 9.17
N LEU A 131 23.55 -12.55 7.94
CA LEU A 131 22.82 -13.79 7.66
C LEU A 131 23.43 -14.99 8.39
N ASN A 132 24.76 -15.06 8.47
CA ASN A 132 25.47 -16.09 9.23
C ASN A 132 25.10 -16.04 10.72
N ARG A 133 25.01 -14.85 11.31
CA ARG A 133 24.60 -14.69 12.72
C ARG A 133 23.14 -15.12 12.94
N CYS A 134 22.24 -14.77 12.04
CA CYS A 134 20.88 -15.28 12.07
C CYS A 134 20.84 -16.81 11.98
N ASP A 135 21.64 -17.42 11.11
CA ASP A 135 21.67 -18.87 10.93
C ASP A 135 22.25 -19.61 12.15
N LEU A 136 23.23 -19.02 12.85
CA LEU A 136 23.70 -19.54 14.14
C LEU A 136 22.58 -19.58 15.18
N ILE A 137 21.78 -18.52 15.29
CA ILE A 137 20.64 -18.47 16.21
C ILE A 137 19.56 -19.47 15.80
N LYS A 138 19.30 -19.60 14.50
CA LYS A 138 18.24 -20.49 13.97
C LYS A 138 18.58 -21.98 14.07
N PHE A 139 19.85 -22.34 13.91
CA PHE A 139 20.23 -23.75 13.72
C PHE A 139 21.23 -24.29 14.75
N ALA A 140 22.06 -23.44 15.36
CA ALA A 140 23.14 -23.90 16.24
C ALA A 140 22.74 -24.11 17.71
N ARG A 141 21.43 -24.10 18.03
CA ARG A 141 20.90 -24.13 19.43
C ARG A 141 21.57 -23.08 20.32
N TYR A 142 21.90 -21.93 19.73
CA TYR A 142 22.48 -20.82 20.46
C TYR A 142 21.44 -20.23 21.41
N GLU A 143 21.77 -20.08 22.69
CA GLU A 143 20.93 -19.37 23.64
C GLU A 143 21.05 -17.86 23.39
N ALA A 144 20.32 -17.40 22.38
CA ALA A 144 20.25 -15.99 22.05
C ALA A 144 19.54 -15.20 23.15
N THR A 145 20.07 -14.03 23.46
CA THR A 145 19.56 -13.10 24.46
C THR A 145 18.86 -11.91 23.81
N SER A 146 18.19 -11.07 24.61
CA SER A 146 17.66 -9.80 24.11
C SER A 146 18.77 -8.85 23.65
N ALA A 147 19.98 -8.97 24.19
CA ALA A 147 21.13 -8.21 23.70
C ALA A 147 21.52 -8.59 22.27
N ASP A 148 21.49 -9.88 21.92
CA ASP A 148 21.74 -10.35 20.55
C ASP A 148 20.66 -9.86 19.59
N SER A 149 19.41 -9.79 20.05
CA SER A 149 18.29 -9.23 19.28
C SER A 149 18.49 -7.73 18.99
N ARG A 150 18.96 -6.96 19.97
CA ARG A 150 19.32 -5.54 19.76
C ARG A 150 20.47 -5.39 18.76
N LEU A 151 21.51 -6.21 18.87
CA LEU A 151 22.64 -6.18 17.92
C LEU A 151 22.20 -6.51 16.49
N LEU A 152 21.36 -7.55 16.30
CA LEU A 152 20.82 -7.89 14.98
C LEU A 152 19.99 -6.75 14.39
N LEU A 153 19.16 -6.11 15.21
CA LEU A 153 18.36 -4.96 14.77
C LEU A 153 19.25 -3.80 14.35
N GLU A 154 20.27 -3.48 15.13
CA GLU A 154 21.22 -2.40 14.83
C GLU A 154 21.99 -2.68 13.53
N GLU A 155 22.49 -3.91 13.35
CA GLU A 155 23.17 -4.33 12.13
C GLU A 155 22.28 -4.23 10.90
N ALA A 156 21.04 -4.71 10.99
CA ALA A 156 20.06 -4.61 9.92
C ALA A 156 19.72 -3.15 9.60
N THR A 157 19.49 -2.32 10.63
CA THR A 157 19.16 -0.90 10.47
C THR A 157 20.30 -0.15 9.79
N ARG A 158 21.54 -0.38 10.23
CA ARG A 158 22.75 0.21 9.65
C ARG A 158 22.91 -0.18 8.18
N PHE A 159 22.70 -1.46 7.85
CA PHE A 159 22.73 -1.94 6.48
C PHE A 159 21.68 -1.24 5.60
N VAL A 160 20.43 -1.11 6.08
CA VAL A 160 19.35 -0.45 5.32
C VAL A 160 19.63 1.04 5.12
N LYS A 161 20.18 1.73 6.12
CA LYS A 161 20.57 3.15 5.99
C LYS A 161 21.70 3.37 4.97
N GLY A 162 22.51 2.35 4.69
CA GLY A 162 23.71 2.47 3.88
C GLY A 162 24.82 3.23 4.59
N GLU A 163 24.73 3.33 5.93
CA GLU A 163 25.82 3.85 6.76
C GLU A 163 26.95 2.83 6.70
N GLN A 164 28.02 3.17 5.97
CA GLN A 164 29.27 2.43 5.98
C GLN A 164 29.72 2.21 7.42
N LEU A 165 30.43 1.10 7.69
CA LEU A 165 31.27 0.94 8.88
C LEU A 165 32.23 2.14 8.95
N ALA A 166 31.78 3.23 9.56
CA ALA A 166 32.65 4.24 10.11
C ALA A 166 33.37 3.54 11.26
N LEU A 167 34.60 3.15 10.95
CA LEU A 167 35.66 2.74 11.87
C LEU A 167 35.44 3.29 13.28
N ALA A 168 35.35 2.39 14.25
CA ALA A 168 35.90 2.56 15.59
C ALA A 168 36.14 1.16 16.18
#